data_AF-A0ABD1REJ6-F1
#
_entry.id   AF-A0ABD1REJ6-F1
#
_cell.length_a   1.000
_cell.length_b   1.000
_cell.length_c   1.000
_cell.angle_alpha   90.00
_cell.angle_beta   90.00
_cell.angle_gamma   90.00
#
_symmetry.space_group_name_H-M   'P 1'
#
loop_
_entity.id
_entity.type
_entity.pdbx_description
1 polymer ?
#
loop_
_entity_poly.entity_id
_entity_poly.type
_entity_poly.pdbx_seq_one_letter_code
_entity_poly.pdbx_strand_id
1 'polypeptide(L)'
;MALLVEKTTSGREYKVKDMSQADFGRLEIELAEVEMPGLMSCRTEFGPSQPFKGAQITGSLHMTIQTAVLIETLTALGAEGGGPDLIVDDGGDATLLIHEGVKAEEEYEKTGKVPDPNSTDNSEFQIVLTIIRDGLKSDPKKYTRMKERLVGVSEETTTGVKRLYQMQANGTLLFPAINVNDSVTKSKFDNLYGCRHSLPDGLMRATDVMIAGKVAVVAGYGDVGKGCAAALKQAGAPCYCD
;
A
#
# COMPACT_ATOMS: atom_id res chain seq x y z
N MET A 1 22.77 -8.46 -9.47
CA MET A 1 23.49 -7.54 -8.57
C MET A 1 22.80 -7.55 -7.22
N ALA A 2 23.53 -7.46 -6.11
CA ALA A 2 22.94 -7.45 -4.77
C ALA A 2 22.23 -6.10 -4.50
N LEU A 3 21.01 -6.14 -3.98
CA LEU A 3 20.26 -4.95 -3.54
C LEU A 3 20.67 -4.63 -2.10
N LEU A 4 21.58 -3.68 -1.93
CA LEU A 4 22.06 -3.22 -0.62
C LEU A 4 21.41 -1.88 -0.25
N VAL A 5 20.98 -1.76 1.00
CA VAL A 5 20.44 -0.51 1.58
C VAL A 5 21.52 0.54 1.76
N GLU A 6 21.12 1.81 1.68
CA GLU A 6 21.92 2.96 2.07
C GLU A 6 21.45 3.47 3.44
N LYS A 7 22.23 4.34 4.07
CA LYS A 7 21.93 4.89 5.40
C LYS A 7 22.09 6.40 5.41
N THR A 8 21.16 7.10 6.08
CA THR A 8 21.30 8.52 6.37
C THR A 8 22.45 8.78 7.34
N THR A 9 22.80 10.05 7.56
CA THR A 9 23.77 10.45 8.60
C THR A 9 23.38 9.98 10.01
N SER A 10 22.07 9.86 10.28
CA SER A 10 21.52 9.32 11.54
C SER A 10 21.45 7.78 11.56
N GLY A 11 21.93 7.09 10.52
CA GLY A 11 21.92 5.63 10.42
C GLY A 11 20.60 5.00 9.96
N ARG A 12 19.60 5.81 9.57
CA ARG A 12 18.30 5.29 9.09
C ARG A 12 18.44 4.73 7.68
N GLU A 13 17.94 3.52 7.49
CA GLU A 13 18.05 2.81 6.21
C GLU A 13 17.08 3.38 5.16
N TYR A 14 17.52 3.42 3.91
CA TYR A 14 16.70 3.75 2.76
C TYR A 14 17.25 3.10 1.48
N LYS A 15 16.41 3.00 0.46
CA LYS A 15 16.86 2.75 -0.91
C LYS A 15 15.92 3.45 -1.88
N VAL A 16 16.41 4.50 -2.53
CA VAL A 16 15.64 5.32 -3.49
C VAL A 16 16.43 5.48 -4.78
N LYS A 17 15.78 5.97 -5.83
CA LYS A 17 16.40 6.17 -7.14
C LYS A 17 17.48 7.26 -7.11
N ASP A 18 17.20 8.39 -6.48
CA ASP A 18 18.06 9.57 -6.50
C ASP A 18 17.76 10.49 -5.30
N MET A 19 18.73 10.59 -4.37
CA MET A 19 18.60 11.42 -3.17
C MET A 19 18.68 12.93 -3.47
N SER A 20 19.21 13.34 -4.62
CA SER A 20 19.32 14.76 -4.96
C SER A 20 17.96 15.43 -5.23
N GLN A 21 16.90 14.63 -5.41
CA GLN A 21 15.53 15.11 -5.63
C GLN A 21 14.79 15.44 -4.32
N ALA A 22 15.42 15.26 -3.15
CA ALA A 22 14.78 15.48 -1.86
C ALA A 22 14.23 16.92 -1.70
N ASP A 23 14.98 17.93 -2.16
CA ASP A 23 14.57 19.34 -2.05
C ASP A 23 13.33 19.62 -2.93
N PHE A 24 13.29 19.07 -4.14
CA PHE A 24 12.12 19.18 -5.00
C PHE A 24 10.91 18.47 -4.40
N GLY A 25 11.11 17.25 -3.87
CA GLY A 25 10.06 16.52 -3.17
C GLY A 25 9.49 17.30 -1.98
N ARG A 26 10.33 18.00 -1.20
CA ARG A 26 9.89 18.87 -0.11
C ARG A 26 8.97 19.99 -0.61
N LEU A 27 9.33 20.67 -1.70
CA LEU A 27 8.51 21.73 -2.27
C LEU A 27 7.12 21.23 -2.67
N GLU A 28 7.02 20.05 -3.29
CA GLU A 28 5.72 19.47 -3.65
C GLU A 28 4.93 19.02 -2.41
N ILE A 29 5.59 18.53 -1.36
CA ILE A 29 4.96 18.18 -0.08
C ILE A 29 4.32 19.42 0.56
N GLU A 30 5.03 20.55 0.61
CA GLU A 30 4.51 21.80 1.19
C GLU A 30 3.24 22.28 0.46
N LEU A 31 3.18 22.13 -0.87
CA LEU A 31 1.97 22.41 -1.64
C LEU A 31 0.85 21.41 -1.33
N ALA A 32 1.18 20.12 -1.23
CA ALA A 32 0.20 19.07 -0.93
C ALA A 32 -0.39 19.21 0.48
N GLU A 33 0.37 19.69 1.47
CA GLU A 33 -0.14 19.92 2.84
C GLU A 33 -1.32 20.89 2.86
N VAL A 34 -1.29 21.94 2.02
CA VAL A 34 -2.39 22.90 1.87
C VAL A 34 -3.65 22.22 1.33
N GLU A 35 -3.49 21.29 0.39
CA GLU A 35 -4.58 20.52 -0.22
C GLU A 35 -5.04 19.32 0.63
N MET A 36 -4.39 19.05 1.77
CA MET A 36 -4.70 17.94 2.68
C MET A 36 -5.11 18.40 4.09
N PRO A 37 -6.15 19.24 4.22
CA PRO A 37 -6.54 19.86 5.49
C PRO A 37 -6.95 18.84 6.57
N GLY A 38 -7.44 17.67 6.17
CA GLY A 38 -7.77 16.59 7.11
C GLY A 38 -6.54 16.09 7.87
N LEU A 39 -5.44 15.80 7.16
CA LEU A 39 -4.19 15.36 7.80
C LEU A 39 -3.57 16.47 8.65
N MET A 40 -3.61 17.73 8.16
CA MET A 40 -3.10 18.88 8.93
C MET A 40 -3.89 19.12 10.22
N SER A 41 -5.20 18.89 10.17
CA SER A 41 -6.05 18.93 11.36
C SER A 41 -5.67 17.81 12.34
N CYS A 42 -5.44 16.58 11.87
CA CYS A 42 -4.96 15.49 12.72
C CYS A 42 -3.62 15.83 13.41
N ARG A 43 -2.66 16.43 12.69
CA ARG A 43 -1.40 16.89 13.29
C ARG A 43 -1.63 17.92 14.39
N THR A 44 -2.54 18.87 14.16
CA THR A 44 -2.86 19.93 15.12
C THR A 44 -3.56 19.36 16.37
N GLU A 45 -4.53 18.49 16.18
CA GLU A 45 -5.35 17.93 17.26
C GLU A 45 -4.59 16.89 18.10
N PHE A 46 -3.90 15.95 17.46
CA PHE A 46 -3.27 14.80 18.12
C PHE A 46 -1.76 14.92 18.28
N GLY A 47 -1.12 15.90 17.63
CA GLY A 47 0.31 16.17 17.81
C GLY A 47 0.70 16.36 19.28
N PRO A 48 -0.01 17.17 20.10
CA PRO A 48 0.36 17.37 21.49
C PRO A 48 0.34 16.10 22.36
N SER A 49 -0.54 15.14 22.06
CA SER A 49 -0.68 13.90 22.85
C SER A 49 0.25 12.78 22.41
N GLN A 50 0.90 12.89 21.24
CA GLN A 50 1.83 11.91 20.68
C GLN A 50 1.27 10.47 20.76
N PRO A 51 0.09 10.19 20.19
CA PRO A 51 -0.61 8.91 20.40
C PRO A 51 0.15 7.70 19.84
N PHE A 52 1.05 7.90 18.88
CA PHE A 52 1.86 6.83 18.29
C PHE A 52 3.27 6.77 18.87
N LYS A 53 3.56 7.47 19.97
CA LYS A 53 4.88 7.43 20.60
C LYS A 53 5.31 6.00 20.91
N GLY A 54 6.40 5.57 20.26
CA GLY A 54 6.98 4.23 20.41
C GLY A 54 6.35 3.15 19.53
N ALA A 55 5.31 3.48 18.75
CA ALA A 55 4.75 2.57 17.76
C ALA A 55 5.63 2.54 16.51
N GLN A 56 5.95 1.32 16.06
CA GLN A 56 6.66 1.07 14.81
C GLN A 56 5.66 0.73 13.70
N ILE A 57 5.60 1.56 12.66
CA ILE A 57 4.61 1.42 11.58
C ILE A 57 5.31 1.03 10.28
N THR A 58 4.84 -0.04 9.64
CA THR A 58 5.24 -0.40 8.28
C THR A 58 4.13 -0.03 7.30
N GLY A 59 4.49 0.68 6.23
CA GLY A 59 3.55 1.07 5.16
C GLY A 59 3.89 0.38 3.84
N SER A 60 2.87 -0.11 3.14
CA SER A 60 2.94 -0.67 1.77
C SER A 60 1.90 0.01 0.87
N LEU A 61 1.94 1.34 0.84
CA LEU A 61 1.13 2.19 -0.03
C LEU A 61 1.95 2.65 -1.25
N HIS A 62 1.28 3.19 -2.27
CA HIS A 62 1.99 3.93 -3.32
C HIS A 62 2.82 5.07 -2.74
N MET A 63 4.12 5.12 -3.01
CA MET A 63 5.03 6.12 -2.44
C MET A 63 5.00 7.45 -3.22
N THR A 64 3.89 8.18 -3.11
CA THR A 64 3.66 9.48 -3.76
C THR A 64 3.88 10.66 -2.81
N ILE A 65 3.73 11.89 -3.32
CA ILE A 65 3.72 13.12 -2.51
C ILE A 65 2.60 13.08 -1.45
N GLN A 66 1.41 12.59 -1.80
CA GLN A 66 0.29 12.46 -0.85
C GLN A 66 0.61 11.48 0.28
N THR A 67 1.24 10.34 -0.05
CA THR A 67 1.71 9.38 0.96
C THR A 67 2.83 9.95 1.81
N ALA A 68 3.67 10.84 1.28
CA ALA A 68 4.67 11.54 2.10
C ALA A 68 4.00 12.40 3.18
N VAL A 69 2.92 13.14 2.86
CA VAL A 69 2.14 13.91 3.85
C VAL A 69 1.52 12.99 4.91
N LEU A 70 1.04 11.81 4.52
CA LEU A 70 0.55 10.78 5.45
C LEU A 70 1.66 10.28 6.39
N ILE A 71 2.82 9.89 5.85
CA ILE A 71 3.96 9.43 6.63
C ILE A 71 4.39 10.50 7.64
N GLU A 72 4.53 11.75 7.19
CA GLU A 72 4.89 12.86 8.07
C GLU A 72 3.83 13.16 9.12
N THR A 73 2.56 12.85 8.85
CA THR A 73 1.48 12.92 9.85
C THR A 73 1.66 11.84 10.92
N LEU A 74 1.94 10.59 10.52
CA LEU A 74 2.20 9.50 11.48
C LEU A 74 3.42 9.81 12.35
N THR A 75 4.50 10.30 11.75
CA THR A 75 5.70 10.73 12.48
C THR A 75 5.43 11.93 13.38
N ALA A 76 4.66 12.93 12.93
CA ALA A 76 4.25 14.07 13.76
C ALA A 76 3.41 13.64 14.98
N LEU A 77 2.70 12.51 14.89
CA LEU A 77 1.96 11.89 15.98
C LEU A 77 2.82 10.93 16.83
N GLY A 78 4.12 10.81 16.55
CA GLY A 78 5.11 10.09 17.37
C GLY A 78 5.52 8.71 16.86
N ALA A 79 5.06 8.29 15.69
CA ALA A 79 5.40 6.99 15.12
C ALA A 79 6.84 6.93 14.61
N GLU A 80 7.44 5.74 14.69
CA GLU A 80 8.75 5.42 14.14
C GLU A 80 8.64 4.41 12.98
N GLY A 81 9.65 4.39 12.11
CA GLY A 81 9.82 3.32 11.14
C GLY A 81 10.63 2.16 11.74
N GLY A 82 10.29 0.92 11.39
CA GLY A 82 10.87 -0.29 11.98
C GLY A 82 9.81 -1.39 12.07
N GLY A 83 10.20 -2.65 12.30
CA GLY A 83 9.31 -3.83 12.20
C GLY A 83 7.98 -3.68 12.95
N PRO A 84 6.85 -4.14 12.42
CA PRO A 84 5.61 -3.43 12.71
C PRO A 84 4.92 -3.85 14.00
N ASP A 85 4.58 -2.86 14.81
CA ASP A 85 3.42 -2.91 15.72
C ASP A 85 2.13 -2.70 14.91
N LEU A 86 2.17 -1.90 13.84
CA LEU A 86 1.04 -1.58 12.97
C LEU A 86 1.43 -1.65 11.48
N ILE A 87 0.47 -2.04 10.64
CA ILE A 87 0.63 -2.04 9.18
C ILE A 87 -0.40 -1.11 8.53
N VAL A 88 0.05 -0.34 7.55
CA VAL A 88 -0.81 0.36 6.59
C VAL A 88 -0.58 -0.28 5.22
N ASP A 89 -1.59 -0.97 4.68
CA ASP A 89 -1.45 -1.80 3.49
C ASP A 89 -2.39 -1.32 2.37
N ASP A 90 -1.96 -1.48 1.12
CA ASP A 90 -2.74 -1.16 -0.08
C ASP A 90 -2.59 -2.30 -1.10
N GLY A 91 -3.63 -3.11 -1.20
CA GLY A 91 -3.68 -4.30 -2.03
C GLY A 91 -3.43 -5.59 -1.24
N GLY A 92 -2.88 -5.50 -0.02
CA GLY A 92 -2.72 -6.63 0.89
C GLY A 92 -1.44 -7.44 0.69
N ASP A 93 -0.43 -6.93 -0.02
CA ASP A 93 0.80 -7.68 -0.32
C ASP A 93 1.72 -7.81 0.90
N ALA A 94 1.82 -6.77 1.74
CA ALA A 94 2.55 -6.86 3.01
C ALA A 94 1.88 -7.87 3.94
N THR A 95 0.55 -7.83 4.01
CA THR A 95 -0.26 -8.79 4.76
C THR A 95 -0.06 -10.22 4.23
N LEU A 96 -0.11 -10.42 2.91
CA LEU A 96 0.10 -11.71 2.26
C LEU A 96 1.48 -12.28 2.58
N LEU A 97 2.53 -11.48 2.50
CA LEU A 97 3.90 -11.93 2.79
C LEU A 97 4.03 -12.46 4.22
N ILE A 98 3.40 -11.81 5.20
CA ILE A 98 3.43 -12.26 6.60
C ILE A 98 2.67 -13.57 6.76
N HIS A 99 1.48 -13.70 6.16
CA HIS A 99 0.67 -14.92 6.27
C HIS A 99 1.36 -16.11 5.61
N GLU A 100 1.91 -15.94 4.40
CA GLU A 100 2.67 -17.00 3.71
C GLU A 100 4.00 -17.30 4.42
N GLY A 101 4.66 -16.27 4.97
CA GLY A 101 5.87 -16.41 5.77
C GLY A 101 5.64 -17.27 7.02
N VAL A 102 4.57 -17.02 7.78
CA VAL A 102 4.21 -17.83 8.95
C VAL A 102 3.91 -19.28 8.56
N LYS A 103 3.15 -19.51 7.48
CA LYS A 103 2.89 -20.88 6.99
C LYS A 103 4.18 -21.61 6.65
N ALA A 104 5.11 -20.93 5.98
CA ALA A 104 6.40 -21.49 5.62
C ALA A 104 7.29 -21.77 6.84
N GLU A 105 7.30 -20.88 7.84
CA GLU A 105 8.04 -21.08 9.09
C GLU A 105 7.49 -22.27 9.90
N GLU A 106 6.17 -22.43 9.97
CA GLU A 106 5.53 -23.56 10.64
C GLU A 106 5.82 -24.91 9.96
N GLU A 107 5.83 -24.93 8.62
CA GLU A 107 6.21 -26.13 7.86
C GLU A 107 7.70 -26.44 8.02
N TYR A 108 8.55 -25.41 7.92
CA TYR A 108 9.99 -25.55 8.10
C TYR A 108 10.36 -26.08 9.48
N GLU A 109 9.68 -25.65 10.54
CA GLU A 109 9.90 -26.17 11.90
C GLU A 109 9.52 -27.66 12.03
N LYS A 110 8.45 -28.09 11.36
CA LYS A 110 7.97 -29.48 11.45
C LYS A 110 8.78 -30.45 10.62
N THR A 111 9.17 -30.05 9.40
CA THR A 111 9.69 -30.97 8.39
C THR A 111 11.07 -30.59 7.86
N GLY A 112 11.57 -29.40 8.18
CA GLY A 112 12.77 -28.82 7.58
C GLY A 112 12.57 -28.40 6.11
N LYS A 113 11.35 -28.52 5.57
CA LYS A 113 11.04 -28.19 4.19
C LYS A 113 10.99 -26.69 4.00
N VAL A 114 11.65 -26.21 2.96
CA VAL A 114 11.61 -24.79 2.55
C VAL A 114 10.66 -24.60 1.36
N PRO A 115 10.10 -23.40 1.15
CA PRO A 115 9.29 -23.10 -0.03
C PRO A 115 10.04 -23.34 -1.34
N ASP A 116 9.37 -23.98 -2.30
CA ASP A 116 9.88 -24.21 -3.66
C ASP A 116 9.20 -23.26 -4.64
N PRO A 117 9.93 -22.30 -5.24
CA PRO A 117 9.37 -21.41 -6.27
C PRO A 117 8.72 -22.16 -7.44
N ASN A 118 9.14 -23.38 -7.75
CA ASN A 118 8.54 -24.16 -8.85
C ASN A 118 7.17 -24.75 -8.51
N SER A 119 6.65 -24.56 -7.29
CA SER A 119 5.33 -25.05 -6.89
C SER A 119 4.16 -24.22 -7.43
N THR A 120 4.44 -23.15 -8.17
CA THR A 120 3.45 -22.23 -8.74
C THR A 120 3.86 -21.81 -10.16
N ASP A 121 2.88 -21.64 -11.03
CA ASP A 121 3.07 -21.07 -12.37
C ASP A 121 3.01 -19.52 -12.36
N ASN A 122 2.69 -18.90 -11.22
CA ASN A 122 2.64 -17.43 -11.09
C ASN A 122 4.05 -16.88 -10.83
N SER A 123 4.64 -16.21 -11.82
CA SER A 123 6.01 -15.68 -11.79
C SER A 123 6.30 -14.75 -10.61
N GLU A 124 5.35 -13.91 -10.21
CA GLU A 124 5.51 -13.01 -9.06
C GLU A 124 5.49 -13.78 -7.74
N PHE A 125 4.61 -14.77 -7.63
CA PHE A 125 4.55 -15.62 -6.44
C PHE A 125 5.80 -16.52 -6.32
N GLN A 126 6.45 -16.90 -7.43
CA GLN A 126 7.78 -17.54 -7.39
C GLN A 126 8.83 -16.65 -6.70
N ILE A 127 8.76 -15.32 -6.90
CA ILE A 127 9.64 -14.35 -6.24
C ILE A 127 9.30 -14.28 -4.75
N VAL A 128 8.02 -14.23 -4.38
CA VAL A 128 7.58 -14.26 -2.97
C VAL A 128 8.11 -15.51 -2.25
N LEU A 129 7.92 -16.70 -2.83
CA LEU A 129 8.42 -17.96 -2.28
C LEU A 129 9.95 -17.96 -2.17
N THR A 130 10.65 -17.37 -3.14
CA THR A 130 12.11 -17.19 -3.11
C THR A 130 12.53 -16.31 -1.93
N ILE A 131 11.87 -15.17 -1.72
CA ILE A 131 12.13 -14.24 -0.60
C ILE A 131 11.92 -14.95 0.73
N ILE A 132 10.83 -15.69 0.89
CA ILE A 132 10.53 -16.44 2.13
C ILE A 132 11.59 -17.53 2.35
N ARG A 133 11.90 -18.34 1.33
CA ARG A 133 12.92 -19.40 1.39
C ARG A 133 14.28 -18.85 1.80
N ASP A 134 14.71 -17.73 1.24
CA ASP A 134 16.00 -17.15 1.55
C ASP A 134 15.99 -16.46 2.93
N GLY A 135 14.85 -15.87 3.32
CA GLY A 135 14.62 -15.33 4.67
C GLY A 135 14.73 -16.39 5.77
N LEU A 136 14.20 -17.60 5.55
CA LEU A 136 14.29 -18.73 6.49
C LEU A 136 15.73 -19.10 6.85
N LYS A 137 16.70 -18.89 5.93
CA LYS A 137 18.12 -19.15 6.19
C LYS A 137 18.73 -18.16 7.19
N SER A 138 18.23 -16.93 7.20
CA SER A 138 18.70 -15.87 8.09
C SER A 138 17.99 -15.86 9.43
N ASP A 139 16.68 -16.07 9.44
CA ASP A 139 15.84 -15.97 10.63
C ASP A 139 14.54 -16.77 10.40
N PRO A 140 14.49 -18.04 10.84
CA PRO A 140 13.37 -18.94 10.59
C PRO A 140 12.15 -18.68 11.49
N LYS A 141 12.15 -17.59 12.26
CA LYS A 141 11.06 -17.19 13.16
C LYS A 141 10.67 -15.72 12.99
N LYS A 142 11.10 -15.10 11.90
CA LYS A 142 10.90 -13.68 11.61
C LYS A 142 9.40 -13.34 11.61
N TYR A 143 8.61 -14.04 10.81
CA TYR A 143 7.19 -13.75 10.61
C TYR A 143 6.34 -14.21 11.79
N THR A 144 6.75 -15.30 12.46
CA THR A 144 6.13 -15.75 13.72
C THR A 144 6.21 -14.66 14.79
N ARG A 145 7.40 -14.05 14.99
CA ARG A 145 7.54 -12.94 15.94
C ARG A 145 6.80 -11.68 15.48
N MET A 146 6.72 -11.43 14.17
CA MET A 146 5.93 -10.32 13.65
C MET A 146 4.43 -10.49 13.95
N LYS A 147 3.83 -11.65 13.67
CA LYS A 147 2.40 -11.86 13.92
C LYS A 147 2.04 -11.75 15.41
N GLU A 148 2.94 -12.14 16.30
CA GLU A 148 2.74 -12.05 17.75
C GLU A 148 2.78 -10.61 18.28
N ARG A 149 3.55 -9.74 17.62
CA ARG A 149 3.71 -8.34 17.98
C ARG A 149 2.65 -7.43 17.32
N LEU A 150 2.18 -7.80 16.13
CA LEU A 150 1.27 -6.98 15.34
C LEU A 150 -0.06 -6.73 16.04
N VAL A 151 -0.38 -5.45 16.21
CA VAL A 151 -1.67 -4.98 16.73
C VAL A 151 -2.75 -5.08 15.66
N GLY A 152 -2.41 -4.80 14.40
CA GLY A 152 -3.34 -4.94 13.28
C GLY A 152 -2.88 -4.26 12.00
N VAL A 153 -3.72 -4.37 10.97
CA VAL A 153 -3.55 -3.74 9.65
C VAL A 153 -4.74 -2.85 9.32
N SER A 154 -4.48 -1.71 8.67
CA SER A 154 -5.51 -0.91 8.00
C SER A 154 -5.31 -1.01 6.48
N GLU A 155 -6.33 -1.49 5.77
CA GLU A 155 -6.26 -1.81 4.34
C GLU A 155 -7.05 -0.82 3.48
N GLU A 156 -6.36 -0.26 2.48
CA GLU A 156 -6.80 0.89 1.69
C GLU A 156 -7.75 0.51 0.53
N THR A 157 -7.57 -0.64 -0.12
CA THR A 157 -8.24 -0.91 -1.40
C THR A 157 -9.18 -2.11 -1.41
N THR A 158 -10.17 -2.07 -2.31
CA THR A 158 -11.18 -3.13 -2.49
C THR A 158 -10.56 -4.52 -2.65
N THR A 159 -9.45 -4.62 -3.39
CA THR A 159 -8.74 -5.89 -3.62
C THR A 159 -8.11 -6.45 -2.35
N GLY A 160 -7.43 -5.61 -1.57
CA GLY A 160 -6.84 -6.03 -0.30
C GLY A 160 -7.91 -6.42 0.72
N VAL A 161 -9.01 -5.66 0.79
CA VAL A 161 -10.18 -5.99 1.62
C VAL A 161 -10.77 -7.36 1.25
N LYS A 162 -10.88 -7.67 -0.04
CA LYS A 162 -11.31 -9.01 -0.49
C LYS A 162 -10.38 -10.11 0.03
N ARG A 163 -9.06 -9.89 -0.01
CA ARG A 163 -8.08 -10.85 0.54
C ARG A 163 -8.26 -11.02 2.06
N LEU A 164 -8.48 -9.92 2.80
CA LEU A 164 -8.77 -9.96 4.23
C LEU A 164 -10.03 -10.79 4.54
N TYR A 165 -11.14 -10.56 3.81
CA TYR A 165 -12.35 -11.35 4.01
C TYR A 165 -12.18 -12.83 3.64
N GLN A 166 -11.36 -13.16 2.64
CA GLN A 166 -11.02 -14.54 2.33
C GLN A 166 -10.27 -15.20 3.50
N MET A 167 -9.29 -14.51 4.07
CA MET A 167 -8.54 -14.98 5.24
C MET A 167 -9.39 -15.06 6.51
N GLN A 168 -10.35 -14.15 6.68
CA GLN A 168 -11.31 -14.22 7.78
C GLN A 168 -12.24 -15.44 7.60
N ALA A 169 -12.79 -15.64 6.41
CA ALA A 169 -13.74 -16.71 6.13
C ALA A 169 -13.13 -18.12 6.25
N ASN A 170 -11.85 -18.28 5.93
CA ASN A 170 -11.15 -19.55 6.07
C ASN A 170 -10.40 -19.70 7.41
N GLY A 171 -10.52 -18.71 8.32
CA GLY A 171 -9.91 -18.75 9.65
C GLY A 171 -8.39 -18.60 9.69
N THR A 172 -7.77 -18.03 8.64
CA THR A 172 -6.31 -17.84 8.55
C THR A 172 -5.83 -16.43 8.86
N LEU A 173 -6.73 -15.46 9.03
CA LEU A 173 -6.37 -14.08 9.36
C LEU A 173 -5.65 -14.03 10.73
N LEU A 174 -4.39 -13.59 10.73
CA LEU A 174 -3.49 -13.68 11.88
C LEU A 174 -3.64 -12.54 12.90
N PHE A 175 -4.14 -11.38 12.48
CA PHE A 175 -4.26 -10.17 13.30
C PHE A 175 -5.47 -9.32 12.87
N PRO A 176 -5.97 -8.42 13.73
CA PRO A 176 -7.09 -7.54 13.42
C PRO A 176 -6.86 -6.73 12.14
N ALA A 177 -7.93 -6.52 11.38
CA ALA A 177 -7.89 -5.73 10.16
C ALA A 177 -9.01 -4.68 10.14
N ILE A 178 -8.67 -3.45 9.78
CA ILE A 178 -9.61 -2.36 9.53
C ILE A 178 -9.74 -2.17 8.02
N ASN A 179 -10.96 -2.31 7.53
CA ASN A 179 -11.34 -1.99 6.16
C ASN A 179 -11.50 -0.46 6.04
N VAL A 180 -10.46 0.21 5.55
CA VAL A 180 -10.50 1.67 5.31
C VAL A 180 -11.30 1.96 4.05
N ASN A 181 -11.17 1.10 3.02
CA ASN A 181 -11.81 1.28 1.72
C ASN A 181 -13.32 1.56 1.81
N ASP A 182 -14.04 0.81 2.64
CA ASP A 182 -15.50 0.89 2.73
C ASP A 182 -16.01 2.05 3.60
N SER A 183 -15.11 2.87 4.13
CA SER A 183 -15.49 4.19 4.63
C SER A 183 -16.13 5.00 3.49
N VAL A 184 -17.25 5.67 3.77
CA VAL A 184 -17.97 6.47 2.76
C VAL A 184 -17.06 7.55 2.20
N THR A 185 -16.28 8.20 3.05
CA THR A 185 -15.30 9.24 2.69
C THR A 185 -14.09 8.71 1.91
N LYS A 186 -13.95 7.39 1.75
CA LYS A 186 -12.94 6.73 0.92
C LYS A 186 -13.59 6.22 -0.36
N SER A 187 -14.37 5.14 -0.29
CA SER A 187 -14.99 4.50 -1.46
C SER A 187 -15.77 5.45 -2.37
N LYS A 188 -16.52 6.41 -1.82
CA LYS A 188 -17.36 7.32 -2.62
C LYS A 188 -16.65 8.60 -3.04
N PHE A 189 -15.42 8.81 -2.59
CA PHE A 189 -14.62 9.99 -2.94
C PHE A 189 -13.38 9.60 -3.73
N ASP A 190 -12.47 8.84 -3.13
CA ASP A 190 -11.23 8.41 -3.75
C ASP A 190 -11.50 7.58 -5.00
N ASN A 191 -12.13 6.41 -4.85
CA ASN A 191 -12.33 5.49 -5.97
C ASN A 191 -13.12 6.14 -7.11
N LEU A 192 -14.05 7.05 -6.78
CA LEU A 192 -14.91 7.71 -7.75
C LEU A 192 -14.25 8.95 -8.38
N TYR A 193 -13.97 9.97 -7.56
CA TYR A 193 -13.48 11.27 -8.04
C TYR A 193 -11.98 11.27 -8.28
N GLY A 194 -11.22 10.48 -7.53
CA GLY A 194 -9.80 10.23 -7.78
C GLY A 194 -9.58 9.63 -9.17
N CYS A 195 -10.25 8.51 -9.49
CA CYS A 195 -10.18 7.91 -10.83
C CYS A 195 -10.74 8.83 -11.92
N ARG A 196 -11.75 9.66 -11.62
CA ARG A 196 -12.25 10.66 -12.59
C ARG A 196 -11.18 11.69 -12.94
N HIS A 197 -10.26 11.99 -12.03
CA HIS A 197 -9.14 12.91 -12.27
C HIS A 197 -7.93 12.20 -12.89
N SER A 198 -7.48 11.10 -12.30
CA SER A 198 -6.19 10.47 -12.64
C SER A 198 -6.24 9.59 -13.90
N LEU A 199 -7.40 9.04 -14.27
CA LEU A 199 -7.52 8.27 -15.52
C LEU A 199 -7.18 9.12 -16.76
N PRO A 200 -7.86 10.25 -17.03
CA PRO A 200 -7.54 11.05 -18.21
C PRO A 200 -6.12 11.64 -18.12
N ASP A 201 -5.63 11.97 -16.92
CA ASP A 201 -4.25 12.42 -16.73
C ASP A 201 -3.23 11.37 -17.21
N GLY A 202 -3.41 10.11 -16.79
CA GLY A 202 -2.57 8.99 -17.23
C GLY A 202 -2.62 8.78 -18.75
N LEU A 203 -3.82 8.80 -19.35
CA LEU A 203 -3.98 8.65 -20.80
C LEU A 203 -3.28 9.78 -21.57
N MET A 204 -3.48 11.03 -21.14
CA MET A 204 -2.91 12.21 -21.79
C MET A 204 -1.39 12.22 -21.67
N ARG A 205 -0.83 12.02 -20.46
CA ARG A 205 0.64 12.02 -20.29
C ARG A 205 1.33 10.89 -21.02
N ALA A 206 0.70 9.71 -21.11
CA ALA A 206 1.33 8.55 -21.71
C ALA A 206 1.29 8.55 -23.24
N THR A 207 0.28 9.19 -23.84
CA THR A 207 0.00 9.01 -25.27
C THR A 207 -0.34 10.30 -26.02
N ASP A 208 -0.55 11.42 -25.32
CA ASP A 208 -1.06 12.68 -25.86
C ASP A 208 -2.35 12.52 -26.70
N VAL A 209 -3.08 11.42 -26.52
CA VAL A 209 -4.23 11.09 -27.37
C VAL A 209 -5.38 12.05 -27.10
N MET A 210 -5.96 12.57 -28.18
CA MET A 210 -7.23 13.28 -28.09
C MET A 210 -8.34 12.28 -27.75
N ILE A 211 -8.84 12.35 -26.51
CA ILE A 211 -9.94 11.49 -26.01
C ILE A 211 -11.25 11.80 -26.76
N ALA A 212 -11.52 13.08 -27.01
CA ALA A 212 -12.73 13.51 -27.72
C ALA A 212 -12.88 12.83 -29.08
N GLY A 213 -14.11 12.38 -29.37
CA GLY A 213 -14.46 11.69 -30.61
C GLY A 213 -13.95 10.25 -30.71
N LYS A 214 -13.26 9.72 -29.68
CA LYS A 214 -12.91 8.29 -29.61
C LYS A 214 -14.00 7.52 -28.91
N VAL A 215 -14.10 6.23 -29.25
CA VAL A 215 -14.90 5.28 -28.48
C VAL A 215 -14.03 4.70 -27.37
N ALA A 216 -14.52 4.75 -26.13
CA ALA A 216 -13.84 4.17 -24.98
C ALA A 216 -14.66 3.01 -24.41
N VAL A 217 -13.96 1.97 -23.94
CA VAL A 217 -14.56 0.83 -23.24
C VAL A 217 -14.12 0.88 -21.79
N VAL A 218 -15.07 0.77 -20.86
CA VAL A 218 -14.83 0.69 -19.42
C VAL A 218 -15.39 -0.63 -18.90
N ALA A 219 -14.52 -1.60 -18.65
CA ALA A 219 -14.93 -2.89 -18.10
C ALA A 219 -15.15 -2.78 -16.58
N GLY A 220 -16.39 -2.97 -16.13
CA GLY A 220 -16.84 -2.82 -14.75
C GLY A 220 -17.42 -1.43 -14.45
N TYR A 221 -18.59 -1.39 -13.81
CA TYR A 221 -19.27 -0.14 -13.40
C TYR A 221 -19.42 0.01 -11.87
N GLY A 222 -18.44 -0.49 -11.11
CA GLY A 222 -18.23 -0.20 -9.69
C GLY A 222 -17.87 1.27 -9.42
N ASP A 223 -17.42 1.63 -8.22
CA ASP A 223 -17.08 3.03 -7.91
C ASP A 223 -15.95 3.58 -8.82
N VAL A 224 -14.90 2.79 -9.04
CA VAL A 224 -13.82 3.11 -10.00
C VAL A 224 -14.36 3.27 -11.42
N GLY A 225 -15.11 2.28 -11.91
CA GLY A 225 -15.70 2.30 -13.25
C GLY A 225 -16.60 3.50 -13.51
N LYS A 226 -17.42 3.89 -12.52
CA LYS A 226 -18.23 5.11 -12.57
C LYS A 226 -17.37 6.35 -12.73
N GLY A 227 -16.24 6.44 -12.01
CA GLY A 227 -15.30 7.56 -12.11
C GLY A 227 -14.65 7.64 -13.49
N CYS A 228 -14.16 6.50 -13.97
CA CYS A 228 -13.54 6.34 -15.27
C CYS A 228 -14.49 6.72 -16.42
N ALA A 229 -15.69 6.14 -16.45
CA ALA A 229 -16.69 6.42 -17.46
C ALA A 229 -17.16 7.88 -17.43
N ALA A 230 -17.28 8.47 -16.23
CA ALA A 230 -17.60 9.89 -16.09
C ALA A 230 -16.54 10.78 -16.74
N ALA A 231 -15.24 10.52 -16.48
CA ALA A 231 -14.15 11.30 -17.05
C ALA A 231 -14.11 11.22 -18.58
N LEU A 232 -14.18 10.00 -19.12
CA LEU A 232 -14.12 9.76 -20.56
C LEU A 232 -15.32 10.39 -21.28
N LYS A 233 -16.53 10.25 -20.72
CA LYS A 233 -17.73 10.91 -21.25
C LYS A 233 -17.62 12.43 -21.20
N GLN A 234 -17.12 13.00 -20.10
CA GLN A 234 -16.89 14.44 -19.95
C GLN A 234 -15.84 14.99 -20.93
N ALA A 235 -14.85 14.17 -21.28
CA ALA A 235 -13.84 14.49 -22.30
C ALA A 235 -14.34 14.29 -23.75
N GLY A 236 -15.61 13.94 -23.95
CA GLY A 236 -16.22 13.82 -25.29
C GLY A 236 -16.07 12.45 -25.96
N ALA A 237 -15.76 11.40 -25.21
CA ALA A 237 -15.75 10.02 -25.71
C ALA A 237 -17.08 9.30 -25.41
N PRO A 238 -17.78 8.73 -26.40
CA PRO A 238 -18.79 7.71 -26.16
C PRO A 238 -18.17 6.53 -25.38
N CYS A 239 -18.80 6.16 -24.27
CA CYS A 239 -18.32 5.09 -23.38
C CYS A 239 -19.24 3.88 -23.43
N TYR A 240 -18.69 2.69 -23.68
CA TYR A 240 -19.36 1.41 -23.49
C TYR A 240 -18.90 0.82 -22.15
N CYS A 241 -19.87 0.48 -21.30
CA CYS A 241 -19.60 -0.12 -19.99
C CYS A 241 -20.16 -1.54 -19.98
N ASP A 242 -19.40 -2.47 -19.40
CA ASP A 242 -19.81 -3.84 -19.08
C ASP A 242 -19.90 -4.02 -17.55
#